data_AF-A0A520JNB0-F1
#
_entry.id   AF-A0A520JNB0-F1
#
_cell.length_a   1.000
_cell.length_b   1.000
_cell.length_c   1.000
_cell.angle_alpha   90.00
_cell.angle_beta   90.00
_cell.angle_gamma   90.00
#
_symmetry.space_group_name_H-M   'P 1'
#
loop_
_entity.id
_entity.type
_entity.pdbx_description
1 polymer ?
#
loop_
_entity_poly.entity_id
_entity_poly.type
_entity_poly.pdbx_seq_one_letter_code
_entity_poly.pdbx_strand_id
1 'polypeptide(L)'
;MVLDHFGIDRAILVGHDFGANVAWNAAMMRPDRIAAVFGVSVPFLQPGGASFLDQLRAAGADGFYMFDQMTPEADAKWADAAHSIPASLYWLSGEAPADERWDPFDPARHMLRPAPGAPTTIDPAYVDEMVEVFDRTGFHAPLNYYRAIDGLFSIASRAFAGCVITQPSFFLTGAADGLNAVRSPTEDSLRETLPGLCGFVALEGVGHWPQLEASKAFNVALVSFLEMVSSNTKSR
;
A
#
# COMPACT_ATOMS: atom_id res chain seq x y z
N MET A 1 -12.26 -6.27 18.24
CA MET A 1 -11.18 -5.60 17.46
C MET A 1 -9.87 -5.69 18.25
N VAL A 2 -8.69 -5.68 17.61
CA VAL A 2 -7.39 -5.69 18.30
C VAL A 2 -7.32 -4.61 19.38
N LEU A 3 -7.88 -3.42 19.11
CA LEU A 3 -7.96 -2.34 20.10
C LEU A 3 -8.76 -2.71 21.35
N ASP A 4 -9.87 -3.45 21.22
CA ASP A 4 -10.67 -3.87 22.38
C ASP A 4 -9.90 -4.85 23.26
N HIS A 5 -9.12 -5.75 22.64
CA HIS A 5 -8.28 -6.71 23.37
C HIS A 5 -7.23 -6.00 24.24
N PHE A 6 -6.66 -4.91 23.73
CA PHE A 6 -5.67 -4.10 24.46
C PHE A 6 -6.28 -2.95 25.29
N GLY A 7 -7.61 -2.83 25.34
CA GLY A 7 -8.28 -1.73 26.06
C GLY A 7 -8.00 -0.34 25.49
N ILE A 8 -7.67 -0.25 24.20
CA ILE A 8 -7.39 1.01 23.51
C ILE A 8 -8.68 1.58 22.94
N ASP A 9 -9.07 2.77 23.39
CA ASP A 9 -10.27 3.44 22.91
C ASP A 9 -10.09 3.95 21.47
N ARG A 10 -9.03 4.73 21.21
CA ARG A 10 -8.74 5.26 19.86
C ARG A 10 -7.28 5.05 19.49
N ALA A 11 -7.03 4.83 18.20
CA ALA A 11 -5.69 4.64 17.67
C ALA A 11 -5.43 5.49 16.42
N ILE A 12 -4.16 5.81 16.19
CA ILE A 12 -3.68 6.30 14.90
C ILE A 12 -3.22 5.08 14.10
N LEU A 13 -3.67 4.95 12.86
CA LEU A 13 -3.27 3.84 12.00
C LEU A 13 -2.21 4.29 11.00
N VAL A 14 -1.18 3.47 10.83
CA VAL A 14 -0.19 3.60 9.76
C VAL A 14 -0.34 2.39 8.87
N GLY A 15 -0.48 2.60 7.56
CA GLY A 15 -0.69 1.51 6.61
C GLY A 15 0.08 1.72 5.33
N HIS A 16 0.76 0.68 4.85
CA HIS A 16 1.49 0.63 3.58
C HIS A 16 0.84 -0.41 2.66
N ASP A 17 0.75 -0.10 1.36
CA ASP A 17 0.18 -0.97 0.33
C ASP A 17 -1.23 -1.51 0.71
N PHE A 18 -1.48 -2.82 0.74
CA PHE A 18 -2.75 -3.39 1.24
C PHE A 18 -3.05 -3.00 2.69
N GLY A 19 -2.02 -2.78 3.51
CA GLY A 19 -2.16 -2.21 4.85
C GLY A 19 -2.72 -0.79 4.83
N ALA A 20 -2.42 0.02 3.80
CA ALA A 20 -3.03 1.33 3.61
C ALA A 20 -4.53 1.19 3.31
N ASN A 21 -4.90 0.26 2.42
CA ASN A 21 -6.31 -0.05 2.16
C ASN A 21 -7.06 -0.43 3.44
N VAL A 22 -6.46 -1.27 4.30
CA VAL A 22 -7.04 -1.63 5.60
C VAL A 22 -7.17 -0.41 6.52
N ALA A 23 -6.13 0.42 6.62
CA ALA A 23 -6.14 1.62 7.47
C ALA A 23 -7.20 2.65 7.03
N TRP A 24 -7.31 2.92 5.73
CA TRP A 24 -8.32 3.82 5.18
C TRP A 24 -9.75 3.29 5.41
N ASN A 25 -9.99 2.01 5.14
CA ASN A 25 -11.31 1.40 5.37
C ASN A 25 -11.65 1.37 6.87
N ALA A 26 -10.69 1.10 7.75
CA ALA A 26 -10.93 1.16 9.19
C ALA A 26 -11.32 2.57 9.65
N ALA A 27 -10.67 3.60 9.12
CA ALA A 27 -11.01 4.99 9.43
C ALA A 27 -12.38 5.39 8.90
N MET A 28 -12.72 4.98 7.69
CA MET A 28 -14.03 5.19 7.09
C MET A 28 -15.14 4.49 7.89
N MET A 29 -14.94 3.23 8.27
CA MET A 29 -15.96 2.40 8.93
C MET A 29 -16.10 2.69 10.43
N ARG A 30 -15.00 3.08 11.10
CA ARG A 30 -14.96 3.33 12.55
C ARG A 30 -14.27 4.66 12.88
N PRO A 31 -14.85 5.79 12.44
CA PRO A 31 -14.30 7.11 12.75
C PRO A 31 -14.32 7.43 14.26
N ASP A 32 -15.17 6.74 15.02
CA ASP A 32 -15.20 6.77 16.48
C ASP A 32 -13.94 6.17 17.11
N ARG A 33 -13.30 5.19 16.45
CA ARG A 33 -12.14 4.44 16.97
C ARG A 33 -10.82 4.84 16.33
N ILE A 34 -10.84 5.41 15.14
CA ILE A 34 -9.63 5.83 14.44
C ILE A 34 -9.46 7.34 14.58
N ALA A 35 -8.35 7.75 15.22
CA ALA A 35 -8.06 9.14 15.51
C ALA A 35 -7.42 9.88 14.34
N ALA A 36 -6.53 9.20 13.60
CA ALA A 36 -5.84 9.73 12.43
C ALA A 36 -5.29 8.58 11.58
N VAL A 37 -4.89 8.85 10.33
CA VAL A 37 -4.34 7.84 9.42
C VAL A 37 -3.10 8.36 8.69
N PHE A 38 -2.03 7.56 8.68
CA PHE A 38 -0.85 7.78 7.85
C PHE A 38 -0.82 6.69 6.77
N GLY A 39 -1.23 7.01 5.55
CA GLY A 39 -1.24 6.08 4.43
C GLY A 39 0.04 6.17 3.60
N VAL A 40 0.51 5.02 3.12
CA VAL A 40 1.77 4.89 2.39
C VAL A 40 1.57 4.13 1.09
N SER A 41 2.08 4.69 -0.02
CA SER A 41 2.03 4.17 -1.41
C SER A 41 0.64 4.07 -2.05
N VAL A 42 -0.35 3.52 -1.36
CA VAL A 42 -1.71 3.33 -1.90
C VAL A 42 -2.67 4.38 -1.32
N PRO A 43 -3.19 5.32 -2.14
CA PRO A 43 -4.10 6.36 -1.66
C PRO A 43 -5.48 5.79 -1.35
N PHE A 44 -6.30 6.56 -0.61
CA PHE A 44 -7.67 6.16 -0.34
C PHE A 44 -8.47 6.05 -1.65
N LEU A 45 -8.94 4.84 -1.95
CA LEU A 45 -9.90 4.61 -3.00
C LEU A 45 -11.30 4.87 -2.44
N GLN A 46 -11.84 6.05 -2.72
CA GLN A 46 -13.21 6.37 -2.33
C GLN A 46 -14.18 5.32 -2.89
N PRO A 47 -14.97 4.65 -2.04
CA PRO A 47 -15.93 3.67 -2.51
C PRO A 47 -17.06 4.35 -3.30
N GLY A 48 -17.61 3.61 -4.26
CA GLY A 48 -18.56 4.11 -5.24
C GLY A 48 -17.97 4.13 -6.67
N GLY A 49 -18.86 4.18 -7.66
CA GLY A 49 -18.47 4.08 -9.07
C GLY A 49 -18.26 2.64 -9.55
N ALA A 50 -17.73 2.51 -10.76
CA ALA A 50 -17.44 1.21 -11.37
C ALA A 50 -16.12 0.63 -10.82
N SER A 51 -16.04 -0.70 -10.73
CA SER A 51 -14.78 -1.37 -10.36
C SER A 51 -13.66 -0.99 -11.32
N PHE A 52 -12.50 -0.64 -10.76
CA PHE A 52 -11.31 -0.36 -11.56
C PHE A 52 -10.84 -1.59 -12.34
N LEU A 53 -10.95 -2.79 -11.74
CA LEU A 53 -10.58 -4.04 -12.39
C LEU A 53 -11.52 -4.37 -13.54
N ASP A 54 -12.83 -4.14 -13.37
CA ASP A 54 -13.79 -4.33 -14.47
C ASP A 54 -13.56 -3.33 -15.60
N GLN A 55 -13.18 -2.08 -15.29
CA GLN A 55 -12.79 -1.11 -16.31
C GLN A 55 -11.56 -1.56 -17.10
N LEU A 56 -10.54 -2.10 -16.40
CA LEU A 56 -9.35 -2.65 -17.06
C LEU A 56 -9.68 -3.85 -17.95
N ARG A 57 -10.53 -4.79 -17.48
CA ARG A 57 -11.02 -5.92 -18.29
C ARG A 57 -11.78 -5.43 -19.53
N ALA A 58 -12.67 -4.47 -19.38
CA ALA A 58 -13.44 -3.90 -20.49
C ALA A 58 -12.55 -3.18 -21.51
N ALA A 59 -11.42 -2.61 -21.05
CA ALA A 59 -10.42 -1.99 -21.90
C ALA A 59 -9.44 -2.99 -22.55
N GLY A 60 -9.54 -4.29 -22.25
CA GLY A 60 -8.61 -5.32 -22.74
C GLY A 60 -7.20 -5.22 -22.13
N ALA A 61 -7.06 -4.61 -20.95
CA ALA A 61 -5.79 -4.47 -20.25
C ALA A 61 -5.42 -5.74 -19.46
N ASP A 62 -5.45 -6.90 -20.15
CA ASP A 62 -5.27 -8.23 -19.54
C ASP A 62 -3.86 -8.40 -18.92
N GLY A 63 -2.89 -7.58 -19.32
CA GLY A 63 -1.54 -7.55 -18.78
C GLY A 63 -1.40 -6.88 -17.41
N PHE A 64 -2.47 -6.35 -16.82
CA PHE A 64 -2.41 -5.71 -15.51
C PHE A 64 -2.05 -6.71 -14.40
N TYR A 65 -1.03 -6.39 -13.60
CA TYR A 65 -0.38 -7.33 -12.69
C TYR A 65 -1.34 -8.04 -11.74
N MET A 66 -2.38 -7.36 -11.23
CA MET A 66 -3.31 -7.96 -10.28
C MET A 66 -4.05 -9.16 -10.87
N PHE A 67 -4.30 -9.19 -12.18
CA PHE A 67 -4.96 -10.34 -12.82
C PHE A 67 -4.11 -11.59 -12.71
N ASP A 68 -2.78 -11.46 -12.83
CA ASP A 68 -1.87 -12.58 -12.61
C ASP A 68 -1.88 -13.04 -11.15
N GLN A 69 -1.85 -12.09 -10.20
CA GLN A 69 -1.87 -12.38 -8.76
C GLN A 69 -3.15 -13.07 -8.28
N MET A 70 -4.27 -12.88 -9.00
CA MET A 70 -5.56 -13.51 -8.68
C MET A 70 -5.64 -14.98 -9.13
N THR A 71 -4.76 -15.41 -10.04
CA THR A 71 -4.80 -16.78 -10.58
C THR A 71 -4.45 -17.84 -9.52
N PRO A 72 -4.90 -19.10 -9.67
CA PRO A 72 -4.38 -20.22 -8.88
C PRO A 72 -2.87 -20.44 -9.07
N GLU A 73 -2.34 -20.15 -10.26
CA GLU A 73 -0.93 -20.32 -10.60
C GLU A 73 -0.02 -19.35 -9.83
N ALA A 74 -0.55 -18.24 -9.33
CA ALA A 74 0.20 -17.28 -8.52
C ALA A 74 0.86 -17.94 -7.29
N ASP A 75 0.18 -18.87 -6.61
CA ASP A 75 0.75 -19.59 -5.48
C ASP A 75 2.06 -20.29 -5.83
N ALA A 76 2.12 -20.94 -7.00
CA ALA A 76 3.32 -21.64 -7.47
C ALA A 76 4.41 -20.66 -7.93
N LYS A 77 4.04 -19.52 -8.52
CA LYS A 77 5.00 -18.48 -8.96
C LYS A 77 5.73 -17.85 -7.78
N TRP A 78 5.05 -17.69 -6.65
CA TRP A 78 5.64 -17.10 -5.44
C TRP A 78 6.32 -18.13 -4.53
N ALA A 79 6.08 -19.43 -4.72
CA ALA A 79 6.41 -20.49 -3.77
C ALA A 79 7.89 -20.54 -3.33
N ASP A 80 8.82 -20.16 -4.20
CA ASP A 80 10.24 -20.03 -3.84
C ASP A 80 10.48 -18.65 -3.22
N ALA A 81 10.38 -18.56 -1.88
CA ALA A 81 10.55 -17.30 -1.15
C ALA A 81 11.97 -16.73 -1.31
N ALA A 82 12.99 -17.58 -1.37
CA ALA A 82 14.38 -17.19 -1.54
C ALA A 82 14.63 -16.47 -2.87
N HIS A 83 13.79 -16.70 -3.88
CA HIS A 83 13.76 -15.94 -5.12
C HIS A 83 12.75 -14.78 -5.09
N SER A 84 11.50 -15.05 -4.68
CA SER A 84 10.38 -14.12 -4.87
C SER A 84 10.47 -12.88 -3.97
N ILE A 85 10.94 -13.02 -2.73
CA ILE A 85 11.13 -11.89 -1.80
C ILE A 85 12.19 -10.92 -2.31
N PRO A 86 13.46 -11.29 -2.52
CA PRO A 86 14.47 -10.34 -2.97
C PRO A 86 14.15 -9.77 -4.35
N ALA A 87 13.57 -10.56 -5.28
CA ALA A 87 13.18 -10.07 -6.60
C ALA A 87 12.10 -8.99 -6.52
N SER A 88 11.04 -9.24 -5.73
CA SER A 88 9.95 -8.27 -5.54
C SER A 88 10.45 -6.99 -4.84
N LEU A 89 11.26 -7.12 -3.79
CA LEU A 89 11.88 -5.98 -3.13
C LEU A 89 12.72 -5.14 -4.11
N TYR A 90 13.52 -5.78 -4.96
CA TYR A 90 14.36 -5.10 -5.94
C TYR A 90 13.57 -4.40 -7.02
N TRP A 91 12.72 -5.12 -7.74
CA TRP A 91 12.07 -4.56 -8.92
C TRP A 91 11.02 -3.49 -8.62
N LEU A 92 10.47 -3.50 -7.40
CA LEU A 92 9.58 -2.43 -6.93
C LEU A 92 10.33 -1.26 -6.26
N SER A 93 11.62 -1.39 -5.97
CA SER A 93 12.41 -0.32 -5.35
C SER A 93 12.81 0.79 -6.33
N GLY A 94 13.22 1.92 -5.77
CA GLY A 94 13.82 3.03 -6.50
C GLY A 94 15.25 2.74 -6.98
N GLU A 95 15.91 1.71 -6.44
CA GLU A 95 17.26 1.28 -6.84
C GLU A 95 17.28 0.64 -8.24
N ALA A 96 16.18 -0.01 -8.65
CA ALA A 96 16.08 -0.58 -9.99
C ALA A 96 16.18 0.52 -11.08
N PRO A 97 16.92 0.27 -12.18
CA PRO A 97 17.04 1.22 -13.28
C PRO A 97 15.67 1.68 -13.78
N ALA A 98 15.48 2.99 -13.94
CA ALA A 98 14.16 3.56 -14.20
C ALA A 98 13.50 3.02 -15.49
N ASP A 99 14.30 2.75 -16.52
CA ASP A 99 13.87 2.21 -17.80
C ASP A 99 13.63 0.70 -17.77
N GLU A 100 14.04 0.01 -16.70
CA GLU A 100 13.79 -1.42 -16.50
C GLU A 100 12.79 -1.70 -15.38
N ARG A 101 12.55 -0.78 -14.44
CA ARG A 101 11.75 -0.99 -13.21
C ARG A 101 10.41 -1.71 -13.47
N TRP A 102 9.93 -2.41 -12.44
CA TRP A 102 8.60 -3.01 -12.47
C TRP A 102 7.53 -2.05 -13.00
N ASP A 103 6.71 -2.57 -13.90
CA ASP A 103 5.58 -1.86 -14.49
C ASP A 103 4.31 -2.70 -14.25
N PRO A 104 3.26 -2.13 -13.64
CA PRO A 104 2.02 -2.86 -13.36
C PRO A 104 1.22 -3.26 -14.61
N PHE A 105 1.53 -2.72 -15.80
CA PHE A 105 0.82 -2.98 -17.05
C PHE A 105 1.67 -3.73 -18.09
N ASP A 106 2.96 -3.94 -17.84
CA ASP A 106 3.86 -4.69 -18.72
C ASP A 106 4.30 -6.02 -18.07
N PRO A 107 3.73 -7.16 -18.49
CA PRO A 107 4.12 -8.47 -17.99
C PRO A 107 5.59 -8.83 -18.22
N ALA A 108 6.27 -8.24 -19.21
CA ALA A 108 7.71 -8.45 -19.39
C ALA A 108 8.53 -7.79 -18.28
N ARG A 109 7.98 -6.75 -17.65
CA ARG A 109 8.53 -6.06 -16.49
C ARG A 109 7.94 -6.59 -15.18
N HIS A 110 7.66 -7.88 -15.09
CA HIS A 110 7.13 -8.51 -13.88
C HIS A 110 8.09 -8.41 -12.66
N MET A 111 7.53 -8.39 -11.45
CA MET A 111 8.27 -8.22 -10.19
C MET A 111 9.04 -9.47 -9.73
N LEU A 112 8.68 -10.65 -10.26
CA LEU A 112 9.33 -11.92 -9.92
C LEU A 112 10.37 -12.38 -10.95
N ARG A 113 10.75 -11.53 -11.89
CA ARG A 113 11.82 -11.88 -12.84
C ARG A 113 13.18 -11.89 -12.11
N PRO A 114 14.20 -12.59 -12.63
CA PRO A 114 15.53 -12.64 -12.00
C PRO A 114 16.04 -11.25 -11.65
N ALA A 115 16.42 -11.04 -10.39
CA ALA A 115 17.00 -9.81 -9.87
C ALA A 115 18.49 -10.03 -9.55
N PRO A 116 19.33 -8.97 -9.52
CA PRO A 116 20.72 -9.07 -9.09
C PRO A 116 20.87 -9.41 -7.59
N GLY A 117 19.80 -9.26 -6.82
CA GLY A 117 19.73 -9.45 -5.37
C GLY A 117 18.62 -8.57 -4.79
N ALA A 118 18.51 -8.51 -3.46
CA ALA A 118 17.68 -7.51 -2.78
C ALA A 118 18.31 -6.10 -2.90
N PRO A 119 17.52 -5.01 -2.78
CA PRO A 119 18.06 -3.65 -2.74
C PRO A 119 19.10 -3.47 -1.63
N THR A 120 20.16 -2.72 -1.93
CA THR A 120 21.19 -2.36 -0.95
C THR A 120 20.69 -1.42 0.15
N THR A 121 19.56 -0.74 -0.10
CA THR A 121 18.91 0.15 0.87
C THR A 121 18.12 -0.60 1.94
N ILE A 122 17.87 -1.91 1.76
CA ILE A 122 17.09 -2.74 2.69
C ILE A 122 18.05 -3.62 3.48
N ASP A 123 17.83 -3.71 4.79
CA ASP A 123 18.63 -4.54 5.69
C ASP A 123 18.55 -6.02 5.25
N PRO A 124 19.68 -6.68 4.95
CA PRO A 124 19.69 -8.11 4.62
C PRO A 124 19.01 -8.99 5.67
N ALA A 125 19.09 -8.64 6.95
CA ALA A 125 18.43 -9.40 8.02
C ALA A 125 16.90 -9.37 7.89
N TYR A 126 16.32 -8.27 7.40
CA TYR A 126 14.89 -8.20 7.09
C TYR A 126 14.53 -9.11 5.92
N VAL A 127 15.37 -9.15 4.87
CA VAL A 127 15.16 -10.02 3.72
C VAL A 127 15.17 -11.49 4.15
N ASP A 128 16.17 -11.89 4.94
CA ASP A 128 16.29 -13.25 5.47
C ASP A 128 15.07 -13.62 6.33
N GLU A 129 14.63 -12.74 7.23
CA GLU A 129 13.44 -12.95 8.05
C GLU A 129 12.17 -13.14 7.18
N MET A 130 11.99 -12.32 6.14
CA MET A 130 10.84 -12.44 5.24
C MET A 130 10.87 -13.77 4.48
N VAL A 131 12.05 -14.20 3.99
CA VAL A 131 12.21 -15.51 3.36
C VAL A 131 11.81 -16.63 4.34
N GLU A 132 12.33 -16.62 5.57
CA GLU A 132 11.98 -17.63 6.60
C GLU A 132 10.49 -17.65 6.96
N VAL A 133 9.86 -16.48 7.01
CA VAL A 133 8.41 -16.37 7.26
C VAL A 133 7.65 -17.00 6.12
N PHE A 134 7.95 -16.64 4.87
CA PHE A 134 7.19 -17.10 3.71
C PHE A 134 7.49 -18.55 3.32
N ASP A 135 8.66 -19.08 3.63
CA ASP A 135 8.94 -20.52 3.55
C ASP A 135 8.03 -21.33 4.50
N ARG A 136 7.73 -20.77 5.67
CA ARG A 136 6.86 -21.42 6.67
C ARG A 136 5.37 -21.24 6.36
N THR A 137 4.95 -20.06 5.93
CA THR A 137 3.52 -19.71 5.80
C THR A 137 2.98 -19.83 4.37
N GLY A 138 3.87 -19.81 3.37
CA GLY A 138 3.52 -19.67 1.96
C GLY A 138 2.87 -18.32 1.63
N PHE A 139 2.55 -18.13 0.34
CA PHE A 139 1.98 -16.89 -0.20
C PHE A 139 0.47 -16.95 -0.45
N HIS A 140 -0.18 -18.08 -0.18
CA HIS A 140 -1.62 -18.21 -0.44
C HIS A 140 -2.46 -17.15 0.30
N ALA A 141 -2.16 -16.95 1.59
CA ALA A 141 -2.87 -16.00 2.43
C ALA A 141 -2.72 -14.53 1.99
N PRO A 142 -1.51 -13.99 1.73
CA PRO A 142 -1.39 -12.63 1.19
C PRO A 142 -1.98 -12.52 -0.22
N LEU A 143 -1.83 -13.53 -1.10
CA LEU A 143 -2.43 -13.50 -2.44
C LEU A 143 -3.96 -13.41 -2.41
N ASN A 144 -4.60 -13.92 -1.36
CA ASN A 144 -6.05 -13.79 -1.19
C ASN A 144 -6.52 -12.34 -1.04
N TYR A 145 -5.66 -11.37 -0.70
CA TYR A 145 -6.03 -9.95 -0.75
C TYR A 145 -6.36 -9.51 -2.19
N TYR A 146 -5.56 -9.91 -3.18
CA TYR A 146 -5.87 -9.64 -4.60
C TYR A 146 -7.18 -10.30 -5.01
N ARG A 147 -7.38 -11.57 -4.62
CA ARG A 147 -8.60 -12.33 -4.96
C ARG A 147 -9.87 -11.74 -4.35
N ALA A 148 -9.75 -11.05 -3.22
CA ALA A 148 -10.87 -10.45 -2.50
C ALA A 148 -11.11 -8.97 -2.82
N ILE A 149 -10.14 -8.25 -3.41
CA ILE A 149 -10.15 -6.79 -3.49
C ILE A 149 -11.42 -6.22 -4.14
N ASP A 150 -11.89 -6.85 -5.21
CA ASP A 150 -13.08 -6.41 -5.95
C ASP A 150 -14.37 -6.65 -5.16
N GLY A 151 -14.45 -7.78 -4.46
CA GLY A 151 -15.55 -8.08 -3.55
C GLY A 151 -15.59 -7.11 -2.37
N LEU A 152 -14.43 -6.80 -1.78
CA LEU A 152 -14.30 -5.81 -0.71
C LEU A 152 -14.74 -4.42 -1.19
N PHE A 153 -14.28 -4.00 -2.37
CA PHE A 153 -14.68 -2.73 -2.97
C PHE A 153 -16.19 -2.69 -3.25
N SER A 154 -16.78 -3.77 -3.76
CA SER A 154 -18.22 -3.87 -4.01
C SER A 154 -19.04 -3.72 -2.72
N ILE A 155 -18.62 -4.39 -1.64
CA ILE A 155 -19.28 -4.29 -0.33
C ILE A 155 -19.16 -2.87 0.21
N ALA A 156 -17.96 -2.29 0.19
CA ALA A 156 -17.73 -0.93 0.67
C ALA A 156 -18.57 0.09 -0.14
N SER A 157 -18.63 -0.06 -1.46
CA SER A 157 -19.41 0.80 -2.35
C SER A 157 -20.91 0.76 -2.07
N ARG A 158 -21.46 -0.35 -1.58
CA ARG A 158 -22.90 -0.42 -1.24
C ARG A 158 -23.27 0.37 0.01
N ALA A 159 -22.36 0.46 0.98
CA ALA A 159 -22.64 1.06 2.28
C ALA A 159 -22.04 2.46 2.45
N PHE A 160 -20.96 2.77 1.73
CA PHE A 160 -20.14 3.96 1.93
C PHE A 160 -19.90 4.75 0.64
N ALA A 161 -20.71 4.55 -0.42
CA ALA A 161 -20.56 5.29 -1.67
C ALA A 161 -20.40 6.80 -1.44
N GLY A 162 -19.33 7.39 -1.98
CA GLY A 162 -19.04 8.82 -1.87
C GLY A 162 -18.59 9.28 -0.48
N CYS A 163 -18.35 8.37 0.47
CA CYS A 163 -17.81 8.75 1.78
C CYS A 163 -16.40 9.33 1.65
N VAL A 164 -16.10 10.29 2.51
CA VAL A 164 -14.78 10.89 2.67
C VAL A 164 -14.23 10.55 4.05
N ILE A 165 -12.91 10.57 4.22
CA ILE A 165 -12.27 10.38 5.52
C ILE A 165 -11.93 11.76 6.09
N THR A 166 -12.65 12.16 7.14
CA THR A 166 -12.55 13.50 7.73
C THR A 166 -11.51 13.60 8.83
N GLN A 167 -11.01 12.46 9.33
CA GLN A 167 -9.94 12.42 10.32
C GLN A 167 -8.65 13.05 9.76
N PRO A 168 -7.80 13.62 10.65
CA PRO A 168 -6.44 14.00 10.28
C PRO A 168 -5.75 12.87 9.53
N SER A 169 -5.20 13.18 8.36
CA SER A 169 -4.56 12.19 7.51
C SER A 169 -3.26 12.70 6.92
N PHE A 170 -2.36 11.78 6.58
CA PHE A 170 -1.13 12.08 5.87
C PHE A 170 -0.93 11.02 4.80
N PHE A 171 -0.38 11.42 3.66
CA PHE A 171 -0.03 10.50 2.59
C PHE A 171 1.46 10.62 2.23
N LEU A 172 2.15 9.48 2.19
CA LEU A 172 3.54 9.39 1.78
C LEU A 172 3.68 8.36 0.66
N THR A 173 4.39 8.67 -0.40
CA THR A 173 4.72 7.70 -1.45
C THR A 173 6.18 7.84 -1.89
N GLY A 174 6.72 6.81 -2.51
CA GLY A 174 7.93 6.95 -3.30
C GLY A 174 7.59 7.60 -4.63
N ALA A 175 8.35 8.61 -5.06
CA ALA A 175 8.16 9.23 -6.38
C ALA A 175 8.40 8.23 -7.52
N ALA A 176 9.19 7.20 -7.24
CA ALA A 176 9.60 6.15 -8.14
C ALA A 176 8.73 4.87 -8.03
N ASP A 177 7.69 4.86 -7.19
CA ASP A 177 6.74 3.75 -7.02
C ASP A 177 5.96 3.48 -8.31
N GLY A 178 6.01 2.23 -8.80
CA GLY A 178 5.32 1.81 -10.03
C GLY A 178 3.79 1.93 -9.94
N LEU A 179 3.21 1.90 -8.74
CA LEU A 179 1.77 2.10 -8.56
C LEU A 179 1.31 3.52 -8.88
N ASN A 180 2.22 4.50 -8.93
CA ASN A 180 1.90 5.86 -9.36
C ASN A 180 1.41 5.89 -10.83
N ALA A 181 1.78 4.89 -11.66
CA ALA A 181 1.26 4.74 -13.03
C ALA A 181 -0.20 4.26 -13.06
N VAL A 182 -0.66 3.57 -12.02
CA VAL A 182 -2.07 3.14 -11.88
C VAL A 182 -2.91 4.31 -11.40
N ARG A 183 -2.40 5.04 -10.41
CA ARG A 183 -3.03 6.24 -9.87
C ARG A 183 -1.93 7.14 -9.34
N SER A 184 -1.81 8.34 -9.89
CA SER A 184 -0.84 9.34 -9.45
C SER A 184 -1.53 10.35 -8.53
N PRO A 185 -1.53 10.14 -7.21
CA PRO A 185 -2.14 11.08 -6.28
C PRO A 185 -1.34 12.38 -6.25
N THR A 186 -2.06 13.50 -6.28
CA THR A 186 -1.53 14.82 -5.94
C THR A 186 -2.11 15.22 -4.60
N GLU A 187 -1.51 16.19 -3.93
CA GLU A 187 -2.09 16.74 -2.71
C GLU A 187 -3.53 17.24 -2.95
N ASP A 188 -3.77 17.93 -4.07
CA ASP A 188 -5.09 18.44 -4.44
C ASP A 188 -6.12 17.32 -4.64
N SER A 189 -5.77 16.25 -5.38
CA SER A 189 -6.71 15.14 -5.62
C SER A 189 -6.99 14.33 -4.36
N LEU A 190 -6.02 14.23 -3.45
CA LEU A 190 -6.24 13.63 -2.14
C LEU A 190 -7.20 14.45 -1.28
N ARG A 191 -7.12 15.78 -1.30
CA ARG A 191 -8.00 16.66 -0.51
C ARG A 191 -9.48 16.53 -0.87
N GLU A 192 -9.81 16.08 -2.07
CA GLU A 192 -11.20 15.80 -2.48
C GLU A 192 -11.84 14.69 -1.63
N THR A 193 -11.05 13.69 -1.23
CA THR A 193 -11.54 12.52 -0.47
C THR A 193 -11.03 12.47 0.97
N LEU A 194 -10.00 13.27 1.28
CA LEU A 194 -9.36 13.43 2.57
C LEU A 194 -9.38 14.92 2.97
N PRO A 195 -10.54 15.51 3.31
CA PRO A 195 -10.61 16.93 3.70
C PRO A 195 -9.79 17.26 4.95
N GLY A 196 -9.44 16.25 5.76
CA GLY A 196 -8.54 16.36 6.90
C GLY A 196 -7.04 16.16 6.57
N LEU A 197 -6.63 16.19 5.30
CA LEU A 197 -5.24 15.95 4.90
C LEU A 197 -4.30 17.02 5.48
N CYS A 198 -3.42 16.57 6.38
CA CYS A 198 -2.40 17.35 7.05
C CYS A 198 -1.11 17.48 6.23
N GLY A 199 -0.84 16.56 5.32
CA GLY A 199 0.32 16.62 4.45
C GLY A 199 0.41 15.51 3.43
N PHE A 200 1.21 15.77 2.40
CA PHE A 200 1.54 14.88 1.30
C PHE A 200 3.05 14.96 1.05
N VAL A 201 3.72 13.81 0.90
CA VAL A 201 5.13 13.74 0.52
C VAL A 201 5.35 12.66 -0.52
N ALA A 202 6.01 13.03 -1.61
CA ALA A 202 6.62 12.07 -2.55
C ALA A 202 8.14 12.09 -2.35
N LEU A 203 8.73 10.94 -2.01
CA LEU A 203 10.17 10.84 -1.79
C LEU A 203 10.91 10.56 -3.10
N GLU A 204 11.78 11.49 -3.49
CA GLU A 204 12.60 11.37 -4.71
C GLU A 204 13.51 10.14 -4.66
N GLY A 205 13.58 9.41 -5.77
CA GLY A 205 14.41 8.21 -5.90
C GLY A 205 13.97 7.00 -5.06
N VAL A 206 12.83 7.07 -4.37
CA VAL A 206 12.28 5.99 -3.54
C VAL A 206 11.16 5.27 -4.29
N GLY A 207 11.19 3.93 -4.26
CA GLY A 207 10.19 3.08 -4.87
C GLY A 207 9.03 2.74 -3.94
N HIS A 208 8.54 1.51 -4.06
CA HIS A 208 7.35 1.02 -3.38
C HIS A 208 7.53 0.73 -1.90
N TRP A 209 8.76 0.74 -1.36
CA TRP A 209 9.01 0.41 0.05
C TRP A 209 9.58 1.61 0.84
N PRO A 210 8.91 2.78 0.92
CA PRO A 210 9.49 3.98 1.53
C PRO A 210 10.02 3.80 2.95
N GLN A 211 9.33 2.99 3.77
CA GLN A 211 9.74 2.69 5.14
C GLN A 211 11.05 1.88 5.23
N LEU A 212 11.40 1.12 4.18
CA LEU A 212 12.63 0.33 4.11
C LEU A 212 13.71 1.12 3.36
N GLU A 213 13.40 1.65 2.17
CA GLU A 213 14.35 2.33 1.28
C GLU A 213 14.85 3.68 1.83
N ALA A 214 13.99 4.39 2.56
CA ALA A 214 14.27 5.74 3.06
C ALA A 214 13.78 5.93 4.50
N SER A 215 14.06 4.93 5.36
CA SER A 215 13.59 4.86 6.75
C SER A 215 13.76 6.15 7.56
N LYS A 216 14.87 6.88 7.39
CA LYS A 216 15.08 8.18 8.06
C LYS A 216 14.07 9.23 7.62
N ALA A 217 13.87 9.40 6.32
CA ALA A 217 12.90 10.38 5.79
C ALA A 217 11.47 9.98 6.13
N PHE A 218 11.16 8.68 6.03
CA PHE A 218 9.88 8.11 6.46
C PHE A 218 9.58 8.41 7.93
N ASN A 219 10.53 8.13 8.84
CA ASN A 219 10.36 8.35 10.27
C ASN A 219 10.19 9.83 10.60
N VAL A 220 10.91 10.73 9.93
CA VAL A 220 10.72 12.19 10.10
C VAL A 220 9.27 12.59 9.75
N ALA A 221 8.76 12.13 8.60
CA ALA A 221 7.39 12.45 8.19
C ALA A 221 6.35 11.86 9.17
N LEU A 222 6.50 10.60 9.55
CA LEU A 222 5.59 9.92 10.46
C LEU A 222 5.57 10.59 11.85
N VAL A 223 6.73 10.80 12.46
CA VAL A 223 6.81 11.40 13.81
C VAL A 223 6.26 12.83 13.79
N SER A 224 6.60 13.62 12.77
CA SER A 224 6.06 14.99 12.63
C SER A 224 4.54 15.01 12.56
N PHE A 225 3.95 14.07 11.81
CA PHE A 225 2.51 13.90 11.76
C PHE A 225 1.92 13.50 13.13
N LEU A 226 2.53 12.54 13.82
CA LEU A 226 2.08 12.08 15.14
C LEU A 226 2.10 13.22 16.18
N GLU A 227 3.15 14.06 16.17
CA GLU A 227 3.25 15.24 17.04
C GLU A 227 2.16 16.28 16.73
N MET A 228 1.91 16.54 15.45
CA MET A 228 0.86 17.45 14.98
C MET A 228 -0.54 17.01 15.46
N VAL A 229 -0.89 15.74 15.30
CA VAL A 229 -2.23 15.28 15.68
C VAL A 229 -2.40 15.13 17.20
N SER A 230 -1.32 14.80 17.92
CA SER A 230 -1.32 14.69 19.39
C SER A 230 -1.43 16.04 20.08
N SER A 231 -0.83 17.09 19.51
CA SER A 231 -0.96 18.46 20.05
C SER A 231 -2.38 19.02 19.87
N ASN A 232 -3.05 18.68 18.77
CA ASN A 232 -4.44 19.06 18.52
C ASN A 232 -5.45 18.37 19.46
N THR A 233 -5.11 17.19 20.01
CA THR A 233 -5.99 16.47 20.95
C THR A 233 -5.94 17.03 22.37
N LYS A 234 -4.86 17.72 22.77
CA LYS A 234 -4.70 18.33 24.10
C LYS A 234 -5.40 19.69 24.24
N SER A 235 -5.81 20.29 23.12
CA SER A 235 -6.41 21.63 23.05
C SER A 235 -7.95 21.62 22.99
N ARG A 236 -8.57 20.46 23.18
CA ARG A 236 -10.03 20.25 23.30
C ARG A 236 -10.35 19.62 24.64
#